data_AF-A0A9D0C7E9-F1
#
_entry.id   AF-A0A9D0C7E9-F1
#
_cell.length_a   1.000
_cell.length_b   1.000
_cell.length_c   1.000
_cell.angle_alpha   90.00
_cell.angle_beta   90.00
_cell.angle_gamma   90.00
#
_symmetry.space_group_name_H-M   'P 1'
#
loop_
_entity.id
_entity.type
_entity.pdbx_description
1 polymer ?
#
loop_
_entity_poly.entity_id
_entity_poly.type
_entity_poly.pdbx_seq_one_letter_code
_entity_poly.pdbx_strand_id
1 'polypeptide(L)' 'LFMQQLYLAMPVKRLCSVDCRGICPCCGVDLNSGTCRCLQAPVSSPFAALAALKKK' A
#
# COMPACT_ATOMS: atom_id res chain seq x y z
N LEU A 1 6.18 22.72 -15.92
CA LEU A 1 4.86 22.16 -16.32
C LEU A 1 5.01 20.95 -17.25
N PHE A 2 5.67 21.07 -18.41
CA PHE A 2 5.80 19.97 -19.38
C PHE A 2 6.42 18.68 -18.80
N MET A 3 7.52 18.77 -18.03
CA MET A 3 8.14 17.59 -17.42
C MET A 3 7.22 16.84 -16.46
N GLN A 4 6.33 17.55 -15.75
CA GLN A 4 5.39 16.93 -14.83
C GLN A 4 4.35 16.08 -15.59
N GLN A 5 3.88 16.57 -16.74
CA GLN A 5 2.99 15.81 -17.62
C GLN A 5 3.69 14.57 -18.19
N LEU A 6 4.98 14.70 -18.55
CA LEU A 6 5.78 13.59 -19.04
C LEU A 6 5.96 12.49 -17.98
N TYR A 7 6.26 12.85 -16.72
CA TYR A 7 6.39 11.90 -15.62
C TYR A 7 5.07 11.17 -15.30
N LEU A 8 3.94 11.88 -15.32
CA LEU A 8 2.62 11.28 -15.10
C LEU A 8 2.18 10.36 -16.24
N ALA A 9 2.66 10.62 -17.46
CA ALA A 9 2.39 9.80 -18.63
C ALA A 9 3.30 8.55 -18.73
N MET A 10 4.30 8.41 -17.85
CA MET A 10 5.15 7.23 -17.86
C MET A 10 4.35 5.97 -17.49
N PRO A 11 4.56 4.86 -18.20
CA PRO A 11 3.86 3.62 -17.89
C PRO A 11 4.29 3.10 -16.51
N VAL A 12 3.32 2.62 -15.74
CA VAL A 12 3.57 1.99 -14.44
C VAL A 12 4.33 0.68 -14.65
N LYS A 13 5.49 0.56 -14.01
CA LYS A 13 6.30 -0.66 -14.02
C LYS A 13 6.00 -1.50 -12.77
N ARG A 14 5.54 -2.74 -12.94
CA ARG A 14 5.48 -3.72 -11.85
C ARG A 14 6.90 -4.15 -11.49
N LEU A 15 7.32 -3.85 -10.27
CA LEU A 15 8.66 -4.19 -9.75
C LEU A 15 8.69 -5.55 -9.04
N CYS A 16 7.61 -5.93 -8.37
CA CYS A 16 7.48 -7.22 -7.71
C CYS A 16 7.34 -8.35 -8.75
N SER A 17 7.98 -9.50 -8.46
CA SER A 17 7.69 -10.78 -9.09
C SER A 17 6.30 -11.31 -8.69
N VAL A 18 5.86 -12.39 -9.33
CA VAL A 18 4.59 -13.06 -8.98
C VAL A 18 4.58 -13.64 -7.57
N ASP A 19 5.76 -14.01 -7.05
CA ASP A 19 5.92 -14.61 -5.70
C ASP A 19 6.30 -13.57 -4.63
N CYS A 20 6.23 -12.28 -4.96
CA CYS A 20 6.56 -11.19 -4.04
C CYS A 20 5.58 -11.18 -2.87
N ARG A 21 6.06 -11.46 -1.65
CA ARG A 21 5.22 -11.48 -0.44
C ARG A 21 4.79 -10.08 0.00
N GLY A 22 5.41 -9.03 -0.56
CA GLY A 22 5.08 -7.64 -0.30
C GLY A 22 5.53 -7.15 1.08
N ILE A 23 4.90 -6.07 1.52
CA ILE A 23 5.19 -5.39 2.79
C ILE A 23 3.99 -5.54 3.71
N CYS A 24 4.22 -5.68 5.02
CA CYS A 24 3.13 -5.67 5.99
C CYS A 24 2.40 -4.32 5.99
N PRO A 25 1.06 -4.28 5.79
CA PRO A 25 0.30 -3.03 5.76
C PRO A 25 0.19 -2.35 7.13
N CYS A 26 0.51 -3.07 8.22
CA CYS A 26 0.43 -2.55 9.58
C CYS A 26 1.76 -1.98 10.09
N CYS A 27 2.88 -2.67 9.84
CA CYS A 27 4.18 -2.29 10.41
C CYS A 27 5.27 -1.98 9.37
N GLY A 28 5.03 -2.19 8.08
CA GLY A 28 5.99 -1.86 7.03
C GLY A 28 7.16 -2.84 6.87
N VAL A 29 7.18 -3.98 7.58
CA VAL A 29 8.22 -4.98 7.39
C VAL A 29 8.12 -5.63 6.01
N ASP A 30 9.26 -5.79 5.35
CA ASP A 30 9.35 -6.57 4.12
C ASP A 30 9.17 -8.06 4.43
N LEU A 31 8.07 -8.63 3.93
CA LEU A 31 7.73 -10.03 4.14
C LEU A 31 8.62 -10.98 3.34
N ASN A 32 9.44 -10.46 2.42
CA ASN A 32 10.42 -11.24 1.69
C ASN A 32 11.69 -11.51 2.52
N SER A 33 12.07 -10.58 3.40
CA SER A 33 13.30 -10.66 4.21
C SER A 33 13.05 -11.02 5.68
N GLY A 34 11.81 -10.90 6.17
CA GLY A 34 11.50 -11.19 7.57
C GLY A 34 10.06 -11.61 7.82
N THR A 35 9.76 -11.88 9.10
CA THR A 35 8.43 -12.26 9.56
C THR A 35 7.74 -11.09 10.26
N CYS A 36 6.49 -10.81 9.91
CA CYS A 36 5.65 -9.89 10.66
C CYS A 36 5.10 -10.54 11.94
N ARG A 37 4.99 -9.76 13.01
CA ARG A 37 4.40 -10.16 14.31
C ARG A 37 3.14 -9.36 14.68
N CYS A 38 2.58 -8.59 13.74
CA CYS A 38 1.30 -7.93 13.99
C CYS A 38 0.27 -9.02 14.32
N LEU A 39 -0.40 -8.90 15.48
CA LEU A 39 -1.67 -9.59 15.68
C LEU A 39 -2.54 -9.24 14.49
N GLN A 40 -3.29 -10.22 13.95
CA GLN A 40 -4.25 -9.99 12.87
C GLN A 40 -5.24 -8.89 13.30
N ALA A 41 -4.88 -7.64 13.05
CA ALA A 41 -5.81 -6.55 13.10
C ALA A 41 -6.69 -6.73 11.86
N PRO A 42 -8.02 -6.70 11.99
CA PRO A 42 -8.88 -6.70 10.83
C PRO A 42 -8.35 -5.61 9.89
N VAL A 43 -8.13 -5.97 8.63
CA VAL A 43 -7.63 -5.05 7.60
C VAL A 43 -8.69 -3.97 7.43
N SER A 44 -8.62 -2.96 8.28
CA SER A 44 -9.47 -1.80 8.19
C SER A 44 -8.99 -1.02 6.98
N SER A 45 -9.94 -0.55 6.17
CA SER A 45 -9.62 0.33 5.05
C SER A 45 -8.69 1.45 5.52
N PRO A 46 -7.71 1.93 4.72
CA PRO A 46 -6.93 3.12 5.05
C PRO A 46 -7.81 4.34 5.41
N PHE A 47 -9.05 4.35 4.94
CA PHE A 47 -10.06 5.36 5.23
C PHE A 47 -10.99 5.01 6.41
N ALA A 48 -10.67 3.99 7.21
CA ALA A 48 -11.48 3.58 8.36
C ALA A 48 -11.66 4.72 9.38
N ALA A 49 -10.65 5.58 9.55
CA ALA A 49 -10.75 6.79 10.36
C ALA A 49 -11.83 7.77 9.86
N LEU A 50 -12.18 7.72 8.58
CA LEU A 50 -13.22 8.56 7.97
C LEU A 50 -14.62 7.96 8.10
N ALA A 51 -14.78 6.76 8.71
CA ALA A 51 -16.09 6.15 8.88
C ALA A 51 -17.07 7.06 9.65
N ALA A 52 -16.56 7.84 10.60
CA ALA A 52 -17.33 8.83 11.36
C ALA A 52 -17.77 10.04 10.53
N LEU A 53 -17.17 10.26 9.35
CA LEU A 53 -17.45 11.41 8.48
C LEU A 53 -18.44 11.10 7.36
N LYS A 54 -19.10 9.93 7.36
CA LYS A 54 -20.23 9.65 6.46
C LYS A 54 -21.38 10.61 6.77
N LYS A 55 -21.36 11.80 6.16
CA LYS A 55 -22.51 12.70 6.12
C LYS A 55 -23.62 12.03 5.30
N LYS A 56 -24.84 12.11 5.83
CA LYS A 56 -26.08 11.61 5.24
C LYS A 56 -26.50 12.44 4.05
#